data_AF-A0AB73HZ67-F1
#
_entry.id   AF-A0AB73HZ67-F1
#
_cell.length_a   1.000
_cell.length_b   1.000
_cell.length_c   1.000
_cell.angle_alpha   90.00
_cell.angle_beta   90.00
_cell.angle_gamma   90.00
#
_symmetry.space_group_name_H-M   'P 1'
#
loop_
_entity.id
_entity.type
_entity.pdbx_description
1 polymer ?
#
loop_
_entity_poly.entity_id
_entity_poly.type
_entity_poly.pdbx_seq_one_letter_code
_entity_poly.pdbx_strand_id
1 'polypeptide(L)'
;MEIVTLVQISLNRIGTASGVGSGFMPTLSRVVFAEAKDAEIQTLRDVVIKAAGENGEAVALDDLKHRPSYGPGGIVFDIQGGNVSYSQAYANCEAFPALKSGDRYFRLEEVKTTPRHL
;
A
#
# COMPACT_ATOMS: atom_id res chain seq x y z
N MET A 1 11.43 -20.07 9.69
CA MET A 1 11.52 -18.61 9.61
C MET A 1 12.14 -18.28 8.26
N GLU A 2 11.62 -17.28 7.58
CA GLU A 2 12.02 -16.92 6.22
C GLU A 2 12.02 -15.41 6.04
N ILE A 3 12.85 -14.90 5.13
CA ILE A 3 12.86 -13.48 4.75
C ILE A 3 11.87 -13.30 3.61
N VAL A 4 10.96 -12.35 3.77
CA VAL A 4 9.91 -12.00 2.79
C VAL A 4 9.92 -10.50 2.53
N THR A 5 9.30 -10.06 1.44
CA THR A 5 8.92 -8.66 1.27
C THR A 5 7.55 -8.44 1.89
N LEU A 6 7.49 -7.64 2.95
CA LEU A 6 6.23 -7.24 3.57
C LEU A 6 5.88 -5.83 3.13
N VAL A 7 4.61 -5.60 2.86
CA VAL A 7 4.08 -4.30 2.46
C VAL A 7 3.13 -3.82 3.56
N GLN A 8 3.41 -2.64 4.10
CA GLN A 8 2.43 -1.89 4.88
C GLN A 8 1.62 -1.02 3.90
N ILE A 9 0.30 -1.18 3.93
CA ILE A 9 -0.62 -0.47 3.04
C ILE A 9 -1.56 0.36 3.90
N SER A 10 -1.49 1.67 3.77
CA SER A 10 -2.46 2.60 4.32
C SER A 10 -3.51 2.89 3.25
N LEU A 11 -4.63 2.16 3.30
CA LEU A 11 -5.82 2.43 2.50
C LEU A 11 -6.56 3.61 3.12
N ASN A 12 -6.66 4.72 2.41
CA ASN A 12 -7.13 5.98 2.99
C ASN A 12 -8.62 6.22 2.79
N ARG A 13 -9.20 5.68 1.72
CA ARG A 13 -10.55 6.03 1.27
C ARG A 13 -11.26 4.90 0.51
N ILE A 14 -11.35 3.74 1.13
CA ILE A 14 -12.10 2.60 0.60
C ILE A 14 -13.56 3.03 0.36
N GLY A 15 -14.12 2.63 -0.79
CA GLY A 15 -15.48 2.93 -1.25
C GLY A 15 -15.60 4.21 -2.09
N THR A 16 -14.48 4.88 -2.41
CA THR A 16 -14.49 6.16 -3.14
C THR A 16 -14.02 6.06 -4.60
N ALA A 17 -13.61 4.87 -5.04
CA ALA A 17 -12.99 4.68 -6.35
C ALA A 17 -13.90 5.05 -7.53
N SER A 18 -15.21 4.85 -7.41
CA SER A 18 -16.16 5.00 -8.52
C SER A 18 -16.58 6.45 -8.78
N GLY A 19 -16.44 7.36 -7.80
CA GLY A 19 -17.03 8.70 -7.86
C GLY A 19 -18.57 8.73 -7.98
N VAL A 20 -19.24 7.57 -8.08
CA VAL A 20 -20.69 7.42 -8.22
C VAL A 20 -21.31 7.34 -6.82
N GLY A 21 -21.23 8.43 -6.08
CA GLY A 21 -21.72 8.53 -4.72
C GLY A 21 -22.15 9.95 -4.42
N SER A 22 -23.33 10.34 -4.91
CA SER A 22 -24.05 11.52 -4.44
C SER A 22 -24.52 11.26 -3.00
N GLY A 23 -23.64 11.44 -2.03
CA GLY A 23 -23.95 11.26 -0.62
C GLY A 23 -22.69 10.97 0.17
N PHE A 24 -22.56 11.59 1.33
CA PHE A 24 -21.49 11.36 2.29
C PHE A 24 -21.47 9.88 2.72
N MET A 25 -20.85 9.01 1.94
CA MET A 25 -20.54 7.65 2.36
C MET A 25 -19.34 7.72 3.31
N PRO A 26 -19.38 7.04 4.47
CA PRO A 26 -18.24 7.00 5.38
C PRO A 26 -17.06 6.35 4.66
N THR A 27 -16.04 7.15 4.36
CA THR A 27 -14.77 6.65 3.83
C THR A 27 -14.10 5.80 4.90
N LEU A 28 -13.81 4.54 4.57
CA LEU A 28 -13.08 3.67 5.49
C LEU A 28 -11.59 3.81 5.22
N SER A 29 -10.84 4.12 6.28
CA SER A 29 -9.38 4.06 6.28
C SER A 29 -8.91 2.87 7.09
N ARG A 30 -7.89 2.16 6.59
CA ARG A 30 -7.31 0.98 7.24
C ARG A 30 -5.83 0.86 6.91
N VAL A 31 -5.05 0.43 7.90
CA VAL A 31 -3.69 -0.05 7.68
C VAL A 31 -3.72 -1.56 7.67
N VAL A 32 -3.16 -2.16 6.62
CA VAL A 32 -3.08 -3.61 6.45
C VAL A 32 -1.66 -4.00 6.04
N PHE A 33 -1.30 -5.24 6.35
CA PHE A 33 -0.01 -5.81 5.98
C PHE A 33 -0.24 -7.00 5.05
N ALA A 34 0.55 -7.08 3.98
CA ALA A 34 0.48 -8.16 3.01
C ALA A 34 1.88 -8.52 2.53
N GLU A 35 2.10 -9.81 2.28
CA GLU A 35 3.31 -10.28 1.60
C GLU A 35 3.23 -9.92 0.12
N ALA A 36 4.35 -9.45 -0.42
CA ALA A 36 4.51 -9.20 -1.85
C ALA A 36 5.68 -10.04 -2.39
N LYS A 37 5.62 -10.32 -3.69
CA LYS A 37 6.71 -11.02 -4.39
C LYS A 37 7.99 -10.18 -4.40
N ASP A 38 7.84 -8.88 -4.63
CA ASP A 38 8.91 -7.89 -4.74
C ASP A 38 8.34 -6.49 -4.46
N ALA A 39 9.23 -5.49 -4.44
CA ALA A 39 8.88 -4.09 -4.23
C ALA A 39 8.56 -3.35 -5.55
N GLU A 40 8.27 -4.06 -6.65
CA GLU A 40 7.95 -3.41 -7.91
C GLU A 40 6.57 -2.76 -7.92
N ILE A 41 6.44 -1.63 -8.62
CA ILE A 41 5.22 -0.82 -8.64
C ILE A 41 4.00 -1.64 -9.05
N GLN A 42 4.13 -2.51 -10.06
CA GLN A 42 3.00 -3.34 -10.52
C GLN A 42 2.59 -4.37 -9.46
N THR A 43 3.55 -5.06 -8.86
CA THR A 43 3.29 -6.03 -7.77
C THR A 43 2.57 -5.36 -6.61
N LEU A 44 3.05 -4.18 -6.20
CA LEU A 44 2.45 -3.44 -5.09
C LEU A 44 1.05 -2.91 -5.43
N ARG A 45 0.82 -2.51 -6.68
CA ARG A 45 -0.51 -2.13 -7.17
C ARG A 45 -1.48 -3.28 -7.02
N ASP A 46 -1.10 -4.47 -7.47
CA ASP A 46 -1.97 -5.66 -7.43
C ASP A 46 -2.27 -6.07 -5.98
N VAL A 47 -1.28 -5.96 -5.09
CA VAL A 47 -1.44 -6.17 -3.65
C VAL A 47 -2.40 -5.15 -3.03
N VAL A 48 -2.33 -3.88 -3.40
CA VAL A 48 -3.27 -2.83 -2.96
C VAL A 48 -4.69 -3.11 -3.43
N ILE A 49 -4.87 -3.51 -4.69
CA ILE A 49 -6.19 -3.83 -5.25
C ILE A 49 -6.82 -4.99 -4.49
N LYS A 50 -6.05 -6.06 -4.26
CA LYS A 50 -6.48 -7.20 -3.47
C LYS A 50 -6.88 -6.79 -2.05
N ALA A 51 -6.00 -6.05 -1.36
CA ALA A 51 -6.24 -5.58 -0.01
C ALA A 51 -7.49 -4.68 0.10
N ALA A 52 -7.71 -3.81 -0.88
CA ALA A 52 -8.90 -2.98 -0.95
C ALA A 52 -10.19 -3.81 -1.08
N GLY A 53 -10.20 -4.79 -1.98
CA GLY A 53 -11.34 -5.70 -2.17
C GLY A 53 -11.68 -6.50 -0.91
N GLU A 54 -10.67 -7.05 -0.24
CA GLU A 54 -10.83 -7.77 1.03
C GLU A 54 -11.35 -6.87 2.17
N ASN A 55 -11.18 -5.56 2.05
CA ASN A 55 -11.60 -4.58 3.05
C ASN A 55 -12.85 -3.79 2.65
N GLY A 56 -13.56 -4.20 1.59
CA GLY A 56 -14.90 -3.69 1.25
C GLY A 56 -14.94 -2.68 0.10
N GLU A 57 -13.87 -2.54 -0.69
CA GLU A 57 -13.97 -1.83 -1.97
C GLU A 57 -14.82 -2.68 -2.94
N ALA A 58 -15.97 -2.13 -3.35
CA ALA A 58 -16.94 -2.85 -4.17
C ALA A 58 -16.70 -2.66 -5.68
N VAL A 59 -15.89 -1.68 -6.06
CA VAL A 59 -15.68 -1.28 -7.45
C VAL A 59 -14.28 -1.67 -7.92
N ALA A 60 -14.16 -2.00 -9.21
CA ALA A 60 -12.88 -2.27 -9.83
C ALA A 60 -11.94 -1.06 -9.75
N LEU A 61 -10.68 -1.33 -9.46
CA LEU A 61 -9.61 -0.33 -9.31
C LEU A 61 -8.73 -0.28 -10.57
N ASP A 62 -9.31 -0.48 -11.74
CA ASP A 62 -8.59 -0.58 -13.02
C ASP A 62 -7.77 0.69 -13.32
N ASP A 63 -8.28 1.85 -12.93
CA ASP A 63 -7.62 3.14 -13.10
C ASP A 63 -6.70 3.54 -11.94
N LEU A 64 -6.46 2.66 -10.97
CA LEU A 64 -5.51 2.91 -9.89
C LEU A 64 -4.11 3.06 -10.47
N LYS A 65 -3.49 4.22 -10.28
CA LYS A 65 -2.20 4.58 -10.88
C LYS A 65 -1.20 4.96 -9.82
N HIS A 66 0.06 4.60 -10.07
CA HIS A 66 1.16 5.11 -9.26
C HIS A 66 1.31 6.61 -9.49
N ARG A 67 1.41 7.36 -8.39
CA ARG A 67 1.71 8.79 -8.41
C ARG A 67 3.10 9.01 -7.81
N PRO A 68 3.97 9.82 -8.44
CA PRO A 68 5.21 10.24 -7.82
C PRO A 68 4.93 10.88 -6.46
N SER A 69 5.55 10.36 -5.41
CA SER A 69 5.51 10.93 -4.07
C SER A 69 6.73 11.81 -3.85
N TYR A 70 6.52 13.01 -3.29
CA TYR A 70 7.61 13.89 -2.86
C TYR A 70 7.96 13.56 -1.40
N GLY A 71 8.71 12.48 -1.20
CA GLY A 71 9.18 12.03 0.11
C GLY A 71 9.91 10.69 0.03
N PRO A 72 10.79 10.37 0.99
CA PRO A 72 11.54 9.11 0.96
C PRO A 72 10.62 7.89 1.14
N GLY A 73 10.78 6.89 0.26
CA GLY A 73 10.34 5.50 0.47
C GLY A 73 8.85 5.18 0.29
N GLY A 74 7.96 6.17 0.22
CA GLY A 74 6.52 5.94 0.09
C GLY A 74 6.06 5.78 -1.36
N ILE A 75 5.52 4.62 -1.71
CA ILE A 75 4.86 4.38 -3.00
C ILE A 75 3.39 4.75 -2.87
N VAL A 76 2.92 5.66 -3.72
CA VAL A 76 1.56 6.20 -3.62
C VAL A 76 0.74 5.72 -4.80
N PHE A 77 -0.44 5.16 -4.51
CA PHE A 77 -1.43 4.79 -5.51
C PHE A 77 -2.65 5.66 -5.38
N ASP A 78 -3.15 6.14 -6.51
CA ASP A 78 -4.26 7.06 -6.54
C ASP A 78 -5.23 6.75 -7.68
N ILE A 79 -6.51 7.00 -7.43
CA ILE A 79 -7.61 6.86 -8.40
C ILE A 79 -8.61 7.98 -8.18
N GLN A 80 -8.76 8.86 -9.16
CA GLN A 80 -9.71 9.97 -9.04
C GLN A 80 -11.05 9.53 -9.63
N GLY A 81 -12.14 9.75 -8.89
CA GLY A 81 -13.49 9.56 -9.44
C GLY A 81 -13.73 10.62 -10.50
N GLY A 82 -14.48 10.32 -11.57
CA GLY A 82 -14.52 11.15 -12.79
C GLY A 82 -14.62 12.68 -12.56
N ASN A 83 -15.55 13.13 -11.70
CA ASN A 83 -15.74 14.55 -11.36
C ASN A 83 -15.32 14.91 -9.92
N VAL A 84 -14.60 14.01 -9.22
CA VAL A 84 -14.24 14.20 -7.81
C VAL A 84 -12.72 14.19 -7.66
N SER A 85 -12.19 15.31 -7.17
CA SER A 85 -10.78 15.41 -6.79
C SER A 85 -10.65 15.17 -5.29
N TYR A 86 -9.98 14.09 -4.92
CA TYR A 86 -9.65 13.79 -3.53
C TYR A 86 -8.30 14.42 -3.18
N SER A 87 -8.25 15.16 -2.07
CA SER A 87 -7.01 15.73 -1.54
C SER A 87 -6.04 14.67 -1.01
N GLN A 88 -6.55 13.52 -0.60
CA GLN A 88 -5.79 12.38 -0.10
C GLN A 88 -5.68 11.28 -1.17
N ALA A 89 -4.47 10.75 -1.34
CA ALA A 89 -4.25 9.62 -2.22
C ALA A 89 -5.07 8.40 -1.79
N TYR A 90 -5.45 7.54 -2.73
CA TYR A 90 -6.20 6.32 -2.43
C TYR A 90 -5.47 5.41 -1.44
N ALA A 91 -4.19 5.13 -1.69
CA ALA A 91 -3.35 4.31 -0.82
C ALA A 91 -1.91 4.79 -0.76
N ASN A 92 -1.28 4.64 0.40
CA ASN A 92 0.16 4.80 0.59
C ASN A 92 0.76 3.44 0.97
N CYS A 93 1.89 3.09 0.37
CA CYS A 93 2.55 1.80 0.56
C CYS A 93 4.01 1.98 0.95
N GLU A 94 4.46 1.12 1.83
CA GLU A 94 5.88 0.95 2.16
C GLU A 94 6.21 -0.54 2.08
N ALA A 95 7.08 -0.91 1.13
CA ALA A 95 7.59 -2.27 1.00
C ALA A 95 8.95 -2.37 1.68
N PHE A 96 9.14 -3.35 2.54
CA PHE A 96 10.38 -3.56 3.28
C PHE A 96 10.67 -5.05 3.48
N PRO A 97 11.95 -5.44 3.60
CA PRO A 97 12.31 -6.80 3.97
C PRO A 97 11.84 -7.08 5.41
N ALA A 98 11.26 -8.26 5.62
CA ALA A 98 10.78 -8.69 6.93
C ALA A 98 11.14 -10.17 7.17
N LEU A 99 11.35 -10.52 8.43
CA LEU A 99 11.49 -11.91 8.88
C LEU A 99 10.12 -12.44 9.32
N LYS A 100 9.66 -13.53 8.72
CA LYS A 100 8.41 -14.21 9.06
C LYS A 100 8.66 -15.37 10.04
N SER A 101 7.83 -15.45 11.08
CA SER A 101 7.84 -16.51 12.09
C SER A 101 6.43 -16.87 12.50
N GLY A 102 5.82 -17.82 11.79
CA GLY A 102 4.39 -18.09 11.87
C GLY A 102 3.61 -16.88 11.35
N ASP A 103 2.65 -16.40 12.13
CA ASP A 103 1.82 -15.22 11.80
C ASP A 103 2.44 -13.88 12.27
N ARG A 104 3.71 -13.90 12.67
CA ARG A 104 4.43 -12.72 13.14
C ARG A 104 5.47 -12.29 12.13
N TYR A 105 5.57 -10.98 11.94
CA TYR A 105 6.55 -10.35 11.08
C TYR A 105 7.44 -9.41 11.89
N PHE A 106 8.72 -9.38 11.52
CA PHE A 106 9.71 -8.46 12.09
C PHE A 106 10.34 -7.67 10.95
N ARG A 107 10.20 -6.35 10.97
CA ARG A 107 10.83 -5.46 9.98
C ARG A 107 12.35 -5.58 10.10
N LEU A 108 13.02 -5.75 8.96
CA LEU A 108 14.48 -5.81 8.90
C LEU A 108 15.01 -4.43 8.52
N GLU A 109 16.01 -3.98 9.27
CA GLU A 109 16.74 -2.75 8.99
C GLU A 109 18.18 -3.10 8.62
N GLU A 110 18.64 -2.55 7.49
CA GLU A 110 20.04 -2.69 7.09
C GLU A 110 20.91 -1.81 8.00
N VAL A 111 21.89 -2.43 8.65
CA VAL A 111 22.87 -1.73 9.48
C VAL A 111 24.25 -1.88 8.86
N LYS A 112 24.90 -0.75 8.54
CA LYS A 112 26.29 -0.75 8.08
C LYS A 112 27.21 -1.06 9.26
N THR A 113 27.98 -2.14 9.15
CA THR A 113 29.05 -2.44 10.11
C THR A 113 30.32 -1.68 9.73
N THR A 114 31.01 -1.08 10.69
CA THR A 114 32.37 -0.55 10.46
C THR A 114 33.33 -1.74 10.31
N PRO A 115 34.09 -1.87 9.21
CA PRO A 115 35.12 -2.88 9.13
C PRO A 115 36.16 -2.62 10.21
N ARG A 116 36.39 -3.60 11.10
CA ARG A 116 37.55 -3.58 11.98
C ARG A 116 38.77 -3.81 11.09
N HIS A 117 39.45 -2.73 10.71
CA HIS A 117 40.84 -2.82 10.31
C HIS A 117 41.63 -3.24 11.56
N LEU A 118 42.10 -4.48 11.58
CA LEU A 118 43.17 -4.96 12.45
C LEU A 118 44.47 -4.91 11.66
#